data_AF-A0A852H612-F1
#
_entry.id   AF-A0A852H612-F1
#
_cell.length_a   1.000
_cell.length_b   1.000
_cell.length_c   1.000
_cell.angle_alpha   90.00
_cell.angle_beta   90.00
_cell.angle_gamma   90.00
#
_symmetry.space_group_name_H-M   'P 1'
#
loop_
_entity.id
_entity.type
_entity.pdbx_description
1 polymer ?
#
loop_
_entity_poly.entity_id
_entity_poly.type
_entity_poly.pdbx_seq_one_letter_code
_entity_poly.pdbx_strand_id
1 'polypeptide(L)' 'LECRADGDPAPSTRCARDGGTRDGGTRAARGRGGGRVVTRADGGRYVCRATNRHGVAVRSVLVTVECECDGRGQRGG' A
#
# COMPACT_ATOMS: atom_id res chain seq x y z
N LEU A 1 -3.48 -2.48 0.56
CA LEU A 1 -4.08 -1.45 1.44
C LEU A 1 -5.58 -1.54 1.25
N GLU A 2 -6.32 -1.90 2.29
CA GLU A 2 -7.78 -1.95 2.26
C GLU A 2 -8.35 -0.65 2.82
N CYS A 3 -9.34 -0.07 2.16
CA CYS A 3 -10.06 1.10 2.66
C CYS A 3 -11.53 0.77 2.78
N ARG A 4 -12.08 1.05 3.96
CA ARG A 4 -13.51 0.93 4.26
C ARG A 4 -14.07 2.32 4.45
N ALA A 5 -15.22 2.58 3.86
CA ALA A 5 -15.96 3.80 4.03
C ALA A 5 -17.44 3.48 4.14
N ASP A 6 -18.13 4.21 5.01
CA ASP A 6 -19.56 4.09 5.23
C ASP A 6 -20.30 5.25 4.54
N GLY A 7 -21.51 5.00 4.08
CA GLY A 7 -22.37 6.00 3.46
C GLY A 7 -23.58 5.39 2.77
N ASP A 8 -24.67 6.17 2.65
CA ASP A 8 -25.86 5.80 1.89
C ASP A 8 -26.03 6.71 0.67
N PRO A 9 -25.98 6.20 -0.57
CA PRO A 9 -25.67 4.82 -0.96
C PRO A 9 -24.22 4.45 -0.69
N ALA A 10 -23.89 3.15 -0.75
CA ALA A 10 -22.54 2.68 -0.45
C ALA A 10 -21.47 3.41 -1.29
N PRO A 11 -20.42 3.99 -0.68
CA PRO A 11 -19.39 4.72 -1.40
C PRO A 11 -18.43 3.77 -2.14
N SER A 12 -17.99 4.19 -3.32
CA SER A 12 -16.88 3.53 -4.03
C SER A 12 -15.53 3.96 -3.46
N THR A 13 -14.74 3.03 -2.94
CA THR A 13 -13.43 3.30 -2.34
C THR A 13 -12.28 2.99 -3.31
N ARG A 14 -11.32 3.90 -3.43
CA ARG A 14 -10.09 3.71 -4.21
C ARG A 14 -8.89 4.21 -3.44
N CYS A 15 -7.84 3.41 -3.32
CA CYS A 15 -6.57 3.84 -2.73
C CYS A 15 -5.47 3.87 -3.78
N ALA A 16 -4.66 4.91 -3.74
CA ALA A 16 -3.50 5.06 -4.60
C ALA A 16 -2.34 5.65 -3.80
N ARG A 17 -1.11 5.42 -4.26
CA ARG A 17 0.03 6.15 -3.74
C ARG A 17 -0.07 7.62 -4.16
N ASP A 18 0.21 8.52 -3.23
CA ASP A 18 0.27 9.94 -3.50
C ASP A 18 1.41 10.24 -4.51
N GLY A 19 1.03 10.72 -5.70
CA GLY A 19 1.97 11.00 -6.80
C GLY A 19 2.33 9.80 -7.70
N GLY A 20 1.72 8.62 -7.54
CA GLY A 20 1.99 7.42 -8.34
C GLY A 20 0.77 6.88 -9.08
N THR A 21 0.96 6.38 -10.30
CA THR A 21 -0.04 5.84 -11.22
C THR A 21 -1.00 4.85 -10.56
N ARG A 22 -2.20 4.71 -11.15
CA ARG A 22 -3.36 3.89 -10.75
C ARG A 22 -3.09 2.37 -10.66
N ASP A 23 -1.86 1.94 -10.49
CA ASP A 23 -1.49 0.56 -10.28
C ASP A 23 -1.56 0.24 -8.79
N GLY A 24 -2.76 -0.09 -8.34
CA GLY A 24 -3.01 -0.79 -7.07
C GLY A 24 -2.36 -2.19 -7.00
N GLY A 25 -1.47 -2.52 -7.94
CA GLY A 25 -0.57 -3.64 -7.90
C GLY A 25 0.82 -3.17 -8.28
N THR A 26 1.60 -2.71 -7.30
CA THR A 26 3.06 -2.86 -7.40
C THR A 26 3.28 -4.31 -7.78
N ARG A 27 3.75 -4.54 -9.02
CA ARG A 27 4.06 -5.87 -9.56
C ARG A 27 4.95 -6.54 -8.53
N ALA A 28 4.33 -7.37 -7.72
CA ALA A 28 4.98 -8.06 -6.63
C ALA A 28 6.02 -8.96 -7.28
N ALA A 29 7.29 -8.60 -7.17
CA ALA A 29 8.32 -9.61 -7.35
C ALA A 29 7.97 -10.72 -6.35
N ARG A 30 7.74 -11.93 -6.85
CA ARG A 30 7.51 -13.09 -5.98
C ARG A 30 8.86 -13.41 -5.34
N GLY A 31 8.91 -13.36 -4.02
CA GLY A 31 10.08 -13.78 -3.25
C GLY A 31 10.30 -15.27 -3.43
N ARG A 32 11.53 -15.74 -3.20
CA ARG A 32 11.82 -17.18 -3.05
C ARG A 32 11.00 -17.71 -1.87
N GLY A 33 9.84 -18.29 -2.15
CA GLY A 33 8.83 -18.66 -1.14
C GLY A 33 7.40 -18.27 -1.48
N GLY A 34 7.16 -17.60 -2.61
CA GLY A 34 5.79 -17.30 -3.11
C GLY A 34 5.12 -16.08 -2.46
N GLY A 35 5.74 -15.48 -1.43
CA GLY A 35 5.30 -14.22 -0.84
C GLY A 35 5.60 -13.01 -1.73
N ARG A 36 4.75 -11.98 -1.67
CA ARG A 36 5.00 -10.69 -2.29
C ARG A 36 6.20 -10.02 -1.62
N VAL A 37 7.26 -9.72 -2.37
CA VAL A 37 8.38 -8.92 -1.85
C VAL A 37 7.87 -7.49 -1.65
N VAL A 38 7.97 -7.03 -0.41
CA VAL A 38 7.76 -5.63 -0.05
C VAL A 38 9.13 -4.99 0.08
N THR A 39 9.37 -3.92 -0.66
CA THR A 39 10.63 -3.19 -0.68
C THR A 39 10.47 -1.83 -0.01
N ARG A 40 11.57 -1.16 0.36
CA ARG A 40 11.52 0.23 0.84
C ARG A 40 10.79 1.17 -0.15
N ALA A 41 10.80 0.85 -1.45
CA ALA A 41 10.05 1.58 -2.46
C ALA A 41 8.52 1.42 -2.33
N ASP A 42 8.04 0.36 -1.68
CA ASP A 42 6.62 0.20 -1.32
C ASP A 42 6.19 1.10 -0.14
N GLY A 43 7.14 1.72 0.57
CA GLY A 43 6.87 2.75 1.57
C GLY A 43 6.54 4.10 0.93
N GLY A 44 5.61 4.86 1.50
CA GLY A 44 5.19 6.17 1.02
C GLY A 44 3.83 6.60 1.53
N ARG A 45 3.38 7.80 1.13
CA ARG A 45 2.03 8.29 1.43
C ARG A 45 1.02 7.64 0.47
N TYR A 46 -0.04 7.08 1.02
CA TYR A 46 -1.17 6.53 0.28
C TYR A 46 -2.41 7.35 0.58
N VAL A 47 -3.19 7.65 -0.45
CA VAL A 47 -4.44 8.40 -0.38
C VAL A 47 -5.58 7.49 -0.81
N CYS A 48 -6.53 7.32 0.09
CA CYS A 48 -7.78 6.63 -0.15
C CYS A 48 -8.91 7.64 -0.33
N ARG A 49 -9.71 7.42 -1.36
CA ARG A 49 -10.86 8.26 -1.70
C ARG A 49 -12.12 7.40 -1.75
N ALA A 50 -13.12 7.79 -0.98
CA ALA A 50 -14.46 7.22 -0.99
C ALA A 50 -15.39 8.20 -1.70
N THR A 51 -16.09 7.76 -2.75
CA THR A 51 -16.97 8.62 -3.56
C THR A 51 -18.37 8.04 -3.59
N ASN A 52 -19.35 8.87 -3.26
CA ASN A 52 -20.77 8.58 -3.33
C ASN A 52 -21.51 9.75 -4.00
N ARG A 53 -22.80 9.58 -4.35
CA ARG A 53 -23.64 10.62 -4.95
C ARG A 53 -23.73 11.90 -4.13
N HIS A 54 -23.59 11.79 -2.80
CA HIS A 54 -23.66 12.94 -1.89
C HIS A 54 -22.32 13.64 -1.68
N GLY A 55 -21.21 13.04 -2.09
CA GLY A 55 -19.90 13.66 -1.90
C GLY A 55 -18.73 12.70 -1.89
N VAL A 56 -17.59 13.23 -1.45
CA VAL A 56 -16.30 12.56 -1.48
C VAL A 56 -15.62 12.71 -0.13
N ALA A 57 -15.16 11.60 0.43
CA ALA A 57 -14.29 11.57 1.60
C ALA A 57 -12.88 11.11 1.20
N VAL A 58 -11.86 11.74 1.79
CA VAL A 58 -10.44 11.45 1.50
C VAL A 58 -9.69 11.17 2.80
N ARG A 59 -8.85 10.14 2.79
CA ARG A 59 -7.96 9.77 3.91
C ARG A 59 -6.56 9.49 3.40
N SER A 60 -5.56 10.10 4.03
CA SER A 60 -4.15 9.81 3.76
C SER A 60 -3.57 8.94 4.89
N VAL A 61 -2.72 7.98 4.52
CA VAL A 61 -1.97 7.13 5.45
C VAL A 61 -0.52 7.08 5.01
N LEU A 62 0.40 7.11 5.97
CA LEU A 62 1.82 6.93 5.71
C LEU A 62 2.17 5.46 5.94
N VAL A 63 2.68 4.80 4.91
CA VAL A 63 3.15 3.41 4.98
C VAL A 63 4.67 3.43 5.06
N THR A 64 5.22 2.94 6.15
CA THR A 64 6.66 2.70 6.32
C THR A 64 6.94 1.22 6.10
N VAL A 65 7.98 0.92 5.31
CA VAL A 65 8.44 -0.47 5.15
C VAL A 65 9.67 -0.65 6.00
N GLU A 66 9.51 -1.40 7.07
CA GLU A 66 10.62 -1.90 7.85
C GLU A 66 11.18 -3.13 7.13
N CYS A 67 12.45 -3.08 6.80
CA CYS A 67 13.15 -4.23 6.24
C CYS A 67 13.97 -4.86 7.35
N GLU A 68 13.66 -6.10 7.68
CA GLU A 68 14.56 -6.97 8.43
C GLU A 68 15.65 -7.48 7.47
N CYS A 69 16.51 -6.59 7.01
CA CYS A 69 17.77 -6.97 6.41
C CYS A 69 18.91 -6.48 7.29
N ASP A 70 18.98 -6.99 8.51
CA ASP A 70 20.24 -7.13 9.22
C ASP A 70 20.15 -8.18 10.34
N GLY A 71 21.16 -9.05 10.44
CA GLY A 71 21.27 -9.96 11.58
C GLY A 71 22.03 -11.28 11.39
N ARG A 72 22.30 -11.76 10.17
CA ARG A 72 23.26 -12.87 9.99
C ARG A 72 24.37 -12.49 9.03
N GLY A 73 25.38 -11.85 9.61
CA GLY A 73 26.73 -11.84 9.06
C GLY A 73 27.18 -13.29 8.86
N GLN A 74 27.09 -13.77 7.62
CA GLN A 74 27.88 -14.91 7.15
C GLN A 74 29.29 -14.38 6.91
N ARG A 75 30.06 -14.17 7.99
CA ARG A 75 31.51 -14.17 7.89
C ARG A 75 31.93 -15.64 7.89
N GLY A 76 32.36 -16.09 6.71
CA GLY A 76 33.15 -17.30 6.59
C GLY A 76 34.47 -17.16 7.34
N GLY A 77 34.93 -18.30 7.85
CA GLY A 77 36.22 -18.56 8.47
C GLY A 77 36.33 -20.06 8.62
#